data_AF-A0A1Q7UUC6-F1
#
_entry.id   AF-A0A1Q7UUC6-F1
#
_cell.length_a   1.000
_cell.length_b   1.000
_cell.length_c   1.000
_cell.angle_alpha   90.00
_cell.angle_beta   90.00
_cell.angle_gamma   90.00
#
_symmetry.space_group_name_H-M   'P 1'
#
loop_
_entity.id
_entity.type
_entity.pdbx_description
1 polymer ?
#
loop_
_entity_poly.entity_id
_entity_poly.type
_entity_poly.pdbx_seq_one_letter_code
_entity_poly.pdbx_strand_id
1 'polypeptide(L)' 'MLLKGQDEQQYARALYGLGFAYGKLNKLTEAREVLTEAVKIPGPLQAMSQDLLTKVNSARSKGK' A
#
# COMPACT_ATOMS: atom_id res chain seq x y z
N MET A 1 -3.13 -21.91 -17.23
CA MET A 1 -2.16 -21.08 -16.48
C MET A 1 -2.92 -20.16 -15.53
N LEU A 2 -3.02 -20.52 -14.24
CA LEU A 2 -3.65 -19.73 -13.17
C LEU A 2 -2.63 -19.06 -12.24
N LEU A 3 -1.33 -19.29 -12.46
CA LEU A 3 -0.26 -18.90 -11.53
C LEU A 3 -0.03 -17.38 -11.49
N LYS A 4 0.01 -16.72 -12.64
CA LYS A 4 0.43 -15.32 -12.74
C LYS A 4 -0.42 -14.36 -11.89
N GLY A 5 -1.74 -14.55 -11.89
CA GLY A 5 -2.65 -13.73 -11.09
C GLY A 5 -2.52 -13.99 -9.60
N GLN A 6 -2.21 -15.21 -9.16
CA GLN A 6 -1.99 -15.51 -7.74
C GLN A 6 -0.73 -14.82 -7.20
N ASP A 7 0.35 -14.81 -7.98
CA ASP A 7 1.59 -14.13 -7.61
C ASP A 7 1.38 -12.62 -7.45
N GLU A 8 0.62 -12.00 -8.36
CA GLU A 8 0.27 -10.59 -8.28
C GLU A 8 -0.60 -10.27 -7.04
N GLN A 9 -1.56 -11.12 -6.69
CA GLN A 9 -2.38 -10.92 -5.48
C GLN A 9 -1.56 -11.06 -4.19
N GLN A 10 -0.63 -12.02 -4.14
CA GLN A 10 0.25 -12.20 -2.98
C GLN A 10 1.24 -11.04 -2.85
N TYR A 11 1.74 -10.53 -3.98
CA TYR A 11 2.59 -9.34 -4.00
C TYR A 11 1.84 -8.10 -3.52
N ALA A 12 0.60 -7.87 -3.99
CA ALA A 12 -0.26 -6.78 -3.50
C ALA A 12 -0.51 -6.88 -1.98
N ARG A 13 -0.69 -8.10 -1.46
CA ARG A 13 -0.87 -8.35 -0.02
C ARG A 13 0.36 -8.00 0.79
N ALA A 14 1.55 -8.35 0.30
CA ALA A 14 2.80 -8.00 0.96
C ALA A 14 3.01 -6.47 0.98
N LEU A 15 2.80 -5.80 -0.15
CA LEU A 15 2.93 -4.34 -0.25
C LEU A 15 1.95 -3.60 0.66
N TYR A 16 0.68 -4.03 0.69
CA TYR A 16 -0.32 -3.48 1.61
C TYR A 16 0.10 -3.64 3.08
N GLY A 17 0.57 -4.83 3.45
CA GLY A 17 1.05 -5.12 4.81
C GLY A 17 2.22 -4.24 5.22
N LEU A 18 3.21 -4.06 4.33
CA LEU A 18 4.33 -3.14 4.55
C LEU A 18 3.87 -1.70 4.71
N GLY A 19 2.96 -1.24 3.84
CA GLY A 19 2.41 0.12 3.91
C GLY A 19 1.69 0.40 5.22
N PHE A 20 0.91 -0.57 5.70
CA PHE A 20 0.24 -0.49 6.99
C PHE A 20 1.23 -0.44 8.16
N ALA A 21 2.24 -1.32 8.17
CA ALA A 21 3.26 -1.37 9.21
C ALA A 21 4.09 -0.07 9.25
N TYR A 22 4.54 0.42 8.10
CA TYR A 22 5.26 1.70 8.02
C TYR A 22 4.40 2.87 8.48
N GLY A 23 3.12 2.91 8.12
CA GLY A 23 2.18 3.92 8.61
C GLY A 23 2.05 3.91 10.14
N LYS A 24 1.98 2.73 10.76
CA LYS A 24 1.95 2.57 12.23
C LYS A 24 3.24 3.03 12.91
N LEU A 25 4.38 2.91 12.23
CA LEU A 25 5.70 3.36 12.71
C LEU A 25 5.99 4.83 12.39
N ASN A 26 5.03 5.58 11.85
CA ASN A 26 5.20 6.96 11.36
C ASN A 26 6.28 7.12 10.27
N LYS A 27 6.63 6.01 9.59
CA LYS A 27 7.53 5.97 8.43
C LYS A 27 6.76 6.31 7.16
N LEU A 28 6.30 7.56 7.06
CA LEU A 28 5.31 7.96 6.06
C LEU A 28 5.86 7.95 4.62
N THR A 29 7.17 8.11 4.43
CA THR A 29 7.80 8.04 3.11
C THR A 29 7.79 6.61 2.59
N GLU A 30 8.26 5.65 3.38
CA GLU A 30 8.30 4.23 3.04
C GLU A 30 6.90 3.66 2.88
N ALA A 31 5.95 4.07 3.74
CA ALA A 31 4.55 3.70 3.61
C ALA A 31 3.97 4.13 2.25
N ARG A 32 4.26 5.37 1.83
CA ARG A 32 3.78 5.91 0.55
C ARG A 32 4.37 5.15 -0.64
N GLU A 33 5.65 4.82 -0.59
CA GLU A 33 6.34 4.12 -1.69
C GLU A 33 5.70 2.76 -1.97
N VAL A 34 5.57 1.91 -0.94
CA VAL A 34 5.01 0.56 -1.12
C VAL A 34 3.52 0.60 -1.47
N LEU A 35 2.75 1.55 -0.94
CA LEU A 35 1.33 1.69 -1.27
C LEU A 35 1.12 2.23 -2.69
N THR A 36 2.03 3.06 -3.19
CA THR A 36 2.01 3.53 -4.59
C THR A 36 2.21 2.37 -5.57
N GLU A 37 2.96 1.35 -5.17
CA GLU A 37 3.10 0.13 -5.97
C GLU A 37 1.87 -0.78 -5.83
N ALA A 38 1.33 -0.93 -4.62
CA ALA A 38 0.16 -1.78 -4.36
C ALA A 38 -1.09 -1.35 -5.17
N VAL A 39 -1.31 -0.04 -5.33
CA VAL A 39 -2.48 0.48 -6.07
C VAL A 39 -2.43 0.21 -7.57
N LYS A 40 -1.26 -0.14 -8.12
CA LYS A 40 -1.12 -0.50 -9.55
C LYS A 40 -1.59 -1.93 -9.84
N ILE A 41 -1.73 -2.76 -8.81
CA ILE A 41 -2.11 -4.17 -8.95
C ILE A 41 -3.64 -4.28 -8.83
N PRO A 42 -4.36 -4.69 -9.90
CA PRO A 42 -5.80 -4.91 -9.83
C PRO A 42 -6.13 -6.05 -8.86
N GLY A 43 -7.11 -5.84 -7.99
CA GLY A 43 -7.55 -6.87 -7.05
C GLY A 43 -8.22 -6.31 -5.81
N PRO A 44 -8.63 -7.19 -4.87
CA PRO A 44 -9.38 -6.80 -3.68
C PRO A 44 -8.66 -5.78 -2.80
N LEU A 45 -7.33 -5.76 -2.81
CA LEU A 45 -6.50 -4.86 -2.00
C LEU A 45 -6.23 -3.50 -2.64
N GLN A 46 -6.59 -3.30 -3.91
CA GLN A 46 -6.31 -2.04 -4.61
C GLN A 46 -7.00 -0.85 -3.91
N ALA A 47 -8.30 -0.96 -3.65
CA ALA A 47 -9.07 0.09 -2.97
C ALA A 47 -8.55 0.33 -1.54
N MET A 48 -8.25 -0.74 -0.80
CA MET A 48 -7.70 -0.62 0.57
C MET A 48 -6.33 0.07 0.59
N SER A 49 -5.50 -0.22 -0.42
CA SER A 49 -4.19 0.41 -0.58
C SER A 49 -4.32 1.88 -0.94
N GLN A 50 -5.29 2.25 -1.78
CA GLN A 50 -5.59 3.62 -2.15
C GLN A 50 -6.09 4.45 -0.96
N ASP A 51 -6.98 3.88 -0.15
CA ASP A 51 -7.48 4.52 1.07
C ASP A 51 -6.36 4.77 2.07
N LEU A 52 -5.49 3.77 2.28
CA LEU A 52 -4.37 3.90 3.19
C LEU A 52 -3.33 4.91 2.67
N LEU A 53 -3.04 4.91 1.36
CA LEU A 53 -2.16 5.89 0.72
C LEU A 53 -2.67 7.31 0.92
N THR A 54 -3.98 7.53 0.78
CA THR A 54 -4.63 8.82 1.02
C THR A 54 -4.40 9.27 2.46
N LYS A 55 -4.62 8.38 3.44
CA LYS A 55 -4.39 8.67 4.87
C LYS A 55 -2.91 9.00 5.16
N VAL A 56 -1.97 8.25 4.61
CA VAL A 56 -0.52 8.50 4.75
C VAL A 56 -0.14 9.88 4.20
N ASN A 57 -0.66 10.24 3.03
CA ASN A 57 -0.41 11.56 2.43
C ASN A 57 -1.00 12.70 3.27
N SER A 58 -2.19 12.52 3.86
CA SER A 58 -2.80 13.49 4.76
C SER A 58 -2.10 13.60 6.12
N ALA A 59 -1.44 12.54 6.60
CA ALA A 59 -0.65 12.59 7.84
C ALA A 59 0.64 13.39 7.65
N ARG A 60 1.27 13.28 6.48
CA ARG A 60 2.50 14.02 6.14
C ARG A 60 2.30 15.53 6.08
N SER A 61 1.12 16.00 5.62
CA SER A 61 0.83 17.43 5.51
C SER A 61 0.61 18.13 6.87
N LYS A 62 0.35 17.37 7.94
CA LYS A 62 0.14 17.90 9.30
C LYS A 62 1.41 18.00 10.14
N GLY A 63 2.54 17.53 9.63
CA GLY A 63 3.85 17.57 10.32
C GLY A 63 4.71 18.79 9.94
N LYS A 64 4.10 19.85 9.39
CA LYS A 64 4.79 21.12 9.06
C LYS A 64 4.30 22.25 9.96
#